data_AF-A0A1S2JVY4-F1
#
_entry.id   AF-A0A1S2JVY4-F1
#
_cell.length_a   1.000
_cell.length_b   1.000
_cell.length_c   1.000
_cell.angle_alpha   90.00
_cell.angle_beta   90.00
_cell.angle_gamma   90.00
#
_symmetry.space_group_name_H-M   'P 1'
#
loop_
_entity.id
_entity.type
_entity.pdbx_description
1 polymer ?
#
loop_
_entity_poly.entity_id
_entity_poly.type
_entity_poly.pdbx_seq_one_letter_code
_entity_poly.pdbx_strand_id
1 'polypeptide(L)'
;MGLKDQIRAADDIPVHHDVEIPEWAPGARFRVCGLPDEDWEEYQNKLSKMQFQQGKNSAEMALRSNKAEIVAKALYDQDTGELVFPDLREGIAILRKKNAGIVNGLFNLVKHLSGDDRDFMQKVQAAEEDFGDGQS
;
A
#
# COMPACT_ATOMS: atom_id res chain seq x y z
N MET A 1 -21.34 -14.71 -21.27
CA MET A 1 -20.26 -14.33 -20.36
C MET A 1 -20.73 -14.65 -18.94
N GLY A 2 -19.99 -15.47 -18.19
CA GLY A 2 -20.42 -15.89 -16.85
C GLY A 2 -20.05 -14.85 -15.80
N LEU A 3 -20.67 -14.93 -14.62
CA LEU A 3 -20.33 -14.08 -13.46
C LEU A 3 -18.82 -14.14 -13.12
N LYS A 4 -18.21 -15.33 -13.25
CA LYS A 4 -16.78 -15.52 -13.06
C LYS A 4 -15.91 -14.69 -14.01
N ASP A 5 -16.34 -14.55 -15.27
CA ASP A 5 -15.59 -13.76 -16.26
C ASP A 5 -15.76 -12.26 -16.01
N GLN A 6 -16.90 -11.83 -15.46
CA GLN A 6 -17.12 -10.46 -15.03
C GLN A 6 -16.24 -10.10 -13.83
N ILE A 7 -16.10 -11.00 -12.85
CA ILE A 7 -15.22 -10.80 -11.69
C ILE A 7 -13.75 -10.72 -12.14
N ARG A 8 -13.30 -11.60 -13.04
CA ARG A 8 -11.92 -11.55 -13.58
C ARG A 8 -11.62 -10.27 -14.35
N ALA A 9 -12.63 -9.66 -14.96
CA ALA A 9 -12.49 -8.45 -15.76
C ALA A 9 -12.69 -7.17 -14.93
N ALA A 10 -13.10 -7.30 -13.66
CA ALA A 10 -13.23 -6.17 -12.77
C ALA A 10 -11.83 -5.67 -12.38
N ASP A 11 -11.61 -4.36 -12.54
CA ASP A 11 -10.44 -3.65 -12.04
C ASP A 11 -10.89 -2.85 -10.82
N ASP A 12 -10.93 -3.52 -9.67
CA ASP A 12 -11.44 -2.99 -8.42
C ASP A 12 -10.34 -2.51 -7.46
N ILE A 13 -9.08 -2.57 -7.90
CA ILE A 13 -7.93 -2.07 -7.15
C ILE A 13 -7.85 -0.54 -7.31
N PRO A 14 -7.99 0.24 -6.22
CA PRO A 14 -7.94 1.70 -6.30
C PRO A 14 -6.56 2.19 -6.76
N VAL A 15 -6.56 3.27 -7.55
CA VAL A 15 -5.35 3.91 -8.05
C VAL A 15 -5.35 5.41 -7.77
N HIS A 16 -4.16 5.96 -7.57
CA HIS A 16 -3.92 7.39 -7.46
C HIS A 16 -2.96 7.82 -8.57
N HIS A 17 -3.38 8.80 -9.37
CA HIS A 17 -2.65 9.30 -10.53
C HIS A 17 -1.90 10.59 -10.19
N ASP A 18 -1.03 11.00 -11.10
CA ASP A 18 -0.30 12.25 -11.14
C ASP A 18 0.53 12.51 -9.87
N VAL A 19 1.06 11.45 -9.25
CA VAL A 19 1.98 11.58 -8.12
C VAL A 19 3.31 12.10 -8.66
N GLU A 20 3.69 13.31 -8.27
CA GLU A 20 4.98 13.88 -8.62
C GLU A 20 5.95 13.75 -7.44
N ILE A 21 7.17 13.29 -7.73
CA ILE A 21 8.27 13.24 -6.76
C ILE A 21 9.49 13.94 -7.39
N PRO A 22 9.53 15.29 -7.36
CA PRO A 22 10.57 16.05 -8.02
C PRO A 22 11.98 15.67 -7.57
N GLU A 23 12.15 15.22 -6.33
CA GLU A 23 13.43 14.78 -5.77
C GLU A 23 13.97 13.49 -6.41
N TRP A 24 13.11 12.71 -7.07
CA TRP A 24 13.52 11.47 -7.75
C TRP A 24 13.68 11.68 -9.24
N ALA A 25 12.68 12.29 -9.87
CA ALA A 25 12.66 12.56 -11.29
C ALA A 25 11.77 13.79 -11.55
N PRO A 26 12.36 14.99 -11.70
CA PRO A 26 11.62 16.19 -12.02
C PRO A 26 10.79 16.04 -13.29
N GLY A 27 9.49 16.32 -13.22
CA GLY A 27 8.57 16.23 -14.35
C GLY A 27 8.07 14.81 -14.68
N ALA A 28 8.52 13.78 -13.97
CA ALA A 28 7.95 12.44 -14.09
C ALA A 28 6.69 12.30 -13.22
N ARG A 29 5.70 11.58 -13.73
CA ARG A 29 4.46 11.28 -13.02
C ARG A 29 4.37 9.80 -12.72
N PHE A 30 4.04 9.49 -11.48
CA PHE A 30 3.84 8.14 -11.01
C PHE A 30 2.35 7.86 -10.81
N ARG A 31 1.94 6.64 -11.10
CA ARG A 31 0.67 6.06 -10.66
C ARG A 31 0.95 5.16 -9.48
N VAL A 32 0.22 5.35 -8.38
CA VAL A 32 0.31 4.51 -7.19
C VAL A 32 -0.95 3.66 -7.10
N CYS A 33 -0.80 2.35 -6.96
CA CYS A 33 -1.91 1.41 -6.87
C CYS A 33 -2.07 0.89 -5.43
N GLY A 34 -3.29 0.53 -5.06
CA GLY A 34 -3.50 -0.38 -3.94
C GLY A 34 -2.90 -1.75 -4.25
N LEU A 35 -2.74 -2.58 -3.21
CA LEU A 35 -2.33 -3.97 -3.37
C LEU A 35 -3.53 -4.91 -3.31
N PRO A 36 -3.50 -6.03 -4.06
CA PRO A 36 -4.42 -7.14 -3.86
C PRO A 36 -4.37 -7.66 -2.42
N ASP A 37 -5.45 -8.30 -1.99
CA ASP A 37 -5.59 -8.90 -0.65
C ASP A 37 -4.40 -9.84 -0.32
N GLU A 38 -4.01 -10.71 -1.26
CA GLU A 38 -2.89 -11.65 -1.05
C GLU A 38 -1.56 -10.93 -0.73
N ASP A 39 -1.23 -9.88 -1.48
CA ASP A 39 0.02 -9.13 -1.31
C ASP A 39 0.03 -8.35 0.01
N TRP A 40 -1.15 -7.85 0.40
CA TRP A 40 -1.32 -7.11 1.65
C TRP A 40 -1.26 -8.03 2.87
N GLU A 41 -1.91 -9.19 2.82
CA GLU A 41 -1.84 -10.22 3.87
C GLU A 41 -0.41 -10.76 4.04
N GLU A 42 0.32 -10.98 2.95
CA GLU A 42 1.74 -11.38 3.01
C GLU A 42 2.58 -10.36 3.80
N TYR A 43 2.34 -9.07 3.57
CA TYR A 43 3.01 -8.00 4.30
C TYR A 43 2.65 -8.00 5.80
N GLN A 44 1.37 -8.07 6.12
CA GLN A 44 0.90 -8.12 7.52
C GLN A 44 1.47 -9.34 8.26
N ASN A 45 1.47 -10.51 7.61
CA ASN A 45 2.05 -11.73 8.16
C ASN A 45 3.56 -11.62 8.40
N LYS A 46 4.30 -10.99 7.48
CA LYS A 46 5.73 -10.71 7.64
C LYS A 46 5.98 -9.79 8.85
N LEU A 47 5.18 -8.73 9.01
CA LEU A 47 5.30 -7.82 10.16
C LEU A 47 5.04 -8.52 11.50
N SER A 48 3.95 -9.28 11.60
CA SER A 48 3.58 -10.01 12.82
C SER A 48 4.67 -10.98 13.27
N LYS A 49 5.30 -11.69 12.32
CA LYS A 49 6.43 -12.59 12.61
C LYS A 49 7.67 -11.84 13.12
N MET A 50 7.95 -10.65 12.59
CA MET A 50 9.10 -9.85 13.02
C MET A 50 8.94 -9.29 14.43
N GLN A 51 7.73 -8.85 14.80
CA GLN A 51 7.43 -8.38 16.16
C GLN A 51 7.67 -9.47 17.21
N PHE A 52 7.46 -10.74 16.83
CA PHE A 52 7.69 -11.88 17.72
C PHE A 52 9.16 -12.29 17.86
N GLN A 53 10.03 -11.92 16.90
CA GLN A 53 11.37 -12.52 16.77
C GLN A 53 12.56 -11.57 16.99
N GLN A 54 12.39 -10.23 17.04
CA GLN A 54 13.54 -9.32 17.02
C GLN A 54 13.58 -8.27 18.15
N GLY A 55 14.79 -8.04 18.69
CA GLY A 55 15.10 -6.89 19.54
C GLY A 55 15.08 -5.56 18.78
N LYS A 56 14.95 -4.44 19.52
CA LYS A 56 14.59 -3.10 19.01
C LYS A 56 15.29 -2.64 17.71
N ASN A 57 16.61 -2.83 17.57
CA ASN A 57 17.36 -2.29 16.43
C ASN A 57 17.19 -3.09 15.12
N SER A 58 16.98 -4.40 15.19
CA SER A 58 16.77 -5.22 13.99
C SER A 58 15.36 -4.99 13.41
N ALA A 59 14.39 -4.74 14.30
CA ALA A 59 13.01 -4.47 13.94
C ALA A 59 12.84 -3.19 13.09
N GLU A 60 13.60 -2.12 13.36
CA GLU A 60 13.51 -0.87 12.61
C GLU A 60 14.03 -1.01 11.16
N MET A 61 15.18 -1.67 10.98
CA MET A 61 15.70 -1.94 9.63
C MET A 61 14.77 -2.87 8.85
N ALA A 62 14.17 -3.86 9.51
CA ALA A 62 13.22 -4.76 8.90
C ALA A 62 11.91 -4.04 8.51
N LEU A 63 11.40 -3.14 9.36
CA LEU A 63 10.23 -2.32 9.05
C LEU A 63 10.46 -1.42 7.83
N ARG A 64 11.62 -0.74 7.77
CA ARG A 64 11.99 0.09 6.60
C ARG A 64 12.09 -0.74 5.33
N SER A 65 12.58 -1.97 5.46
CA SER A 65 12.72 -2.93 4.36
C SER A 65 11.38 -3.35 3.78
N ASN A 66 10.40 -3.63 4.65
CA ASN A 66 9.07 -4.07 4.22
C ASN A 66 8.27 -2.91 3.61
N LYS A 67 8.36 -1.69 4.16
CA LYS A 67 7.73 -0.52 3.55
C LYS A 67 8.24 -0.26 2.13
N ALA A 68 9.55 -0.41 1.93
CA ALA A 68 10.15 -0.29 0.60
C ALA A 68 9.66 -1.38 -0.38
N GLU A 69 9.41 -2.61 0.10
CA GLU A 69 8.83 -3.69 -0.71
C GLU A 69 7.41 -3.33 -1.19
N ILE A 70 6.56 -2.83 -0.28
CA ILE A 70 5.20 -2.42 -0.60
C ILE A 70 5.16 -1.29 -1.62
N VAL A 71 5.99 -0.27 -1.41
CA VAL A 71 6.11 0.84 -2.37
C VAL A 71 6.63 0.35 -3.72
N ALA A 72 7.59 -0.59 -3.76
CA ALA A 72 8.12 -1.11 -5.01
C ALA A 72 7.06 -1.87 -5.83
N LYS A 73 6.19 -2.65 -5.19
CA LYS A 73 5.09 -3.40 -5.84
C LYS A 73 3.98 -2.49 -6.38
N ALA A 74 3.80 -1.32 -5.78
CA ALA A 74 2.65 -0.45 -6.01
C ALA A 74 2.94 0.78 -6.89
N LEU A 75 4.21 1.00 -7.26
CA LEU A 75 4.63 2.19 -7.98
C LEU A 75 4.79 1.93 -9.48
N TYR A 76 4.00 2.62 -10.29
CA TYR A 76 3.98 2.54 -11.74
C TYR A 76 4.37 3.88 -12.36
N ASP A 77 5.03 3.83 -13.51
CA ASP A 77 5.19 4.99 -14.36
C ASP A 77 3.85 5.31 -15.00
N GLN A 78 3.41 6.57 -14.93
CA GLN A 78 2.08 6.93 -15.39
C GLN A 78 1.96 6.92 -16.92
N ASP A 79 3.01 7.34 -17.61
CA ASP A 79 2.98 7.53 -19.06
C ASP A 79 2.98 6.18 -19.79
N THR A 80 3.73 5.21 -19.27
CA THR A 80 3.86 3.86 -19.83
C THR A 80 2.90 2.86 -19.18
N GLY A 81 2.46 3.12 -17.95
CA GLY A 81 1.69 2.18 -17.14
C GLY A 81 2.51 0.99 -16.62
N GLU A 82 3.83 0.98 -16.84
CA GLU A 82 4.74 -0.09 -16.43
C GLU A 82 5.15 0.06 -14.96
N LEU A 83 5.51 -1.06 -14.33
CA LEU A 83 6.02 -1.05 -12.97
C LEU A 83 7.39 -0.36 -12.94
N VAL A 84 7.59 0.62 -12.05
CA VAL A 84 8.87 1.34 -11.93
C VAL A 84 10.02 0.40 -11.53
N PHE A 85 9.71 -0.62 -10.74
CA PHE A 85 10.68 -1.60 -10.23
C PHE A 85 10.30 -3.03 -10.64
N PRO A 86 10.55 -3.44 -11.89
CA PRO A 86 10.26 -4.79 -12.36
C PRO A 86 11.06 -5.86 -11.58
N ASP A 87 12.28 -5.52 -11.14
CA ASP A 87 13.02 -6.30 -10.14
C ASP A 87 12.76 -5.73 -8.74
N LEU A 88 12.00 -6.47 -7.93
CA LEU A 88 11.67 -6.05 -6.57
C LEU A 88 12.88 -5.94 -5.66
N ARG A 89 13.92 -6.78 -5.83
CA ARG A 89 15.10 -6.74 -4.96
C ARG A 89 15.90 -5.47 -5.22
N GLU A 90 16.04 -5.10 -6.49
CA GLU A 90 16.64 -3.85 -6.91
C GLU A 90 15.84 -2.65 -6.39
N GLY A 91 14.52 -2.65 -6.60
CA GLY A 91 13.65 -1.57 -6.14
C GLY A 91 13.73 -1.33 -4.64
N ILE A 92 13.70 -2.40 -3.84
CA ILE A 92 13.88 -2.31 -2.39
C ILE A 92 15.25 -1.71 -2.04
N ALA A 93 16.32 -2.15 -2.69
CA ALA A 93 17.68 -1.64 -2.44
C ALA A 93 17.82 -0.15 -2.77
N ILE A 94 17.15 0.32 -3.83
CA ILE A 94 17.08 1.73 -4.21
C ILE A 94 16.28 2.52 -3.18
N LEU A 95 15.03 2.12 -2.90
CA LEU A 95 14.11 2.83 -2.01
C LEU A 95 14.63 2.94 -0.58
N ARG A 96 15.35 1.92 -0.08
CA ARG A 96 16.00 1.99 1.25
C ARG A 96 17.02 3.12 1.38
N LYS A 97 17.56 3.63 0.28
CA LYS A 97 18.52 4.75 0.29
C LYS A 97 17.85 6.11 0.08
N LYS A 98 16.55 6.14 -0.25
CA LYS A 98 15.78 7.37 -0.47
C LYS A 98 15.31 8.00 0.84
N ASN A 99 14.83 9.24 0.72
CA ASN A 99 14.28 10.01 1.82
C ASN A 99 13.15 9.23 2.50
N ALA A 100 13.26 9.02 3.82
CA ALA A 100 12.31 8.23 4.59
C ALA A 100 10.91 8.85 4.62
N GLY A 101 10.79 10.18 4.57
CA GLY A 101 9.51 10.88 4.51
C GLY A 101 8.75 10.57 3.22
N ILE A 102 9.43 10.60 2.07
CA ILE A 102 8.83 10.27 0.77
C ILE A 102 8.37 8.81 0.75
N VAL A 103 9.25 7.88 1.14
CA VAL A 103 8.92 6.44 1.15
C VAL A 103 7.78 6.13 2.13
N ASN A 104 7.75 6.77 3.31
CA ASN A 104 6.66 6.61 4.25
C ASN A 104 5.35 7.22 3.72
N GLY A 105 5.40 8.37 3.05
CA GLY A 105 4.23 9.00 2.43
C GLY A 105 3.61 8.09 1.35
N LEU A 106 4.44 7.54 0.46
CA LEU A 106 4.00 6.57 -0.54
C LEU A 106 3.45 5.30 0.11
N PHE A 107 4.13 4.77 1.14
CA PHE A 107 3.64 3.61 1.87
C PHE A 107 2.24 3.87 2.47
N ASN A 108 2.02 5.03 3.08
CA ASN A 108 0.71 5.39 3.63
C ASN A 108 -0.35 5.54 2.53
N LEU A 109 0.02 6.07 1.36
CA LEU A 109 -0.90 6.14 0.22
C LEU A 109 -1.27 4.74 -0.28
N VAL A 110 -0.31 3.83 -0.41
CA VAL A 110 -0.58 2.42 -0.78
C VAL A 110 -1.47 1.76 0.26
N LYS A 111 -1.18 1.96 1.56
CA LYS A 111 -2.00 1.47 2.67
C LYS A 111 -3.46 1.96 2.55
N HIS A 112 -3.63 3.25 2.28
CA HIS A 112 -4.94 3.87 2.10
C HIS A 112 -5.72 3.23 0.94
N LEU A 113 -5.08 3.13 -0.22
CA LEU A 113 -5.66 2.54 -1.43
C LEU A 113 -5.97 1.05 -1.27
N SER A 114 -5.20 0.34 -0.45
CA SER A 114 -5.42 -1.08 -0.11
C SER A 114 -6.53 -1.28 0.94
N GLY A 115 -7.19 -0.21 1.41
CA GLY A 115 -8.32 -0.29 2.32
C GLY A 115 -7.95 -0.53 3.80
N ASP A 116 -6.67 -0.48 4.16
CA ASP A 116 -6.18 -0.70 5.54
C ASP A 116 -6.34 0.55 6.44
N ASP A 117 -6.86 1.65 5.89
CA ASP A 117 -7.34 2.82 6.66
C ASP A 117 -8.81 2.70 7.09
N ARG A 118 -9.52 1.62 6.72
CA ARG A 118 -10.96 1.42 7.03
C ARG A 118 -11.27 1.14 8.51
N ASP A 119 -10.41 1.54 9.44
CA ASP A 119 -10.56 1.24 10.86
C ASP A 119 -11.03 2.41 11.75
N PHE A 120 -11.43 3.57 11.20
CA PHE A 120 -12.03 4.63 12.01
C PHE A 120 -13.43 5.08 11.57
N MET A 121 -13.63 5.51 10.31
CA MET A 121 -14.94 6.01 9.87
C MET A 121 -16.02 4.93 9.74
N GLN A 122 -15.66 3.71 9.30
CA GLN A 122 -16.64 2.60 9.24
C GLN A 122 -17.03 2.09 10.62
N LYS A 123 -16.16 2.19 11.64
CA LYS A 123 -16.49 1.86 13.04
C LYS A 123 -17.40 2.90 13.69
N VAL A 124 -17.23 4.19 13.37
CA VAL A 124 -18.11 5.27 13.87
C VAL A 124 -19.49 5.19 13.22
N GLN A 125 -19.56 4.98 11.91
CA GLN A 125 -20.84 4.84 11.20
C GLN A 125 -21.62 3.61 11.65
N ALA A 126 -20.94 2.47 11.88
CA ALA A 126 -21.55 1.28 12.45
C ALA A 126 -21.97 1.46 13.94
N ALA A 127 -21.27 2.29 14.71
CA ALA A 127 -21.66 2.61 16.09
C ALA A 127 -22.84 3.59 16.14
N GLU A 128 -22.91 4.58 15.25
CA GLU A 128 -24.08 5.48 15.16
C GLU A 128 -25.34 4.75 14.68
N GLU A 129 -25.21 3.74 13.82
CA GLU A 129 -26.33 2.86 13.43
C GLU A 129 -26.81 1.94 14.56
N ASP A 130 -25.92 1.46 15.45
CA ASP A 130 -26.27 0.56 16.57
C ASP A 130 -26.89 1.30 17.79
N PHE A 131 -26.65 2.62 17.92
CA PHE A 131 -27.28 3.47 18.95
C PHE A 131 -28.64 4.07 18.53
N GLY A 132 -29.05 3.91 17.27
CA GLY A 132 -30.24 4.53 16.68
C GLY A 132 -31.56 3.75 16.83
N ASP A 133 -31.53 2.46 17.20
CA ASP A 133 -32.72 1.58 17.20
C ASP A 133 -33.12 1.11 18.61
N GLY A 134 -33.04 2.03 19.59
CA GLY A 134 -33.33 1.79 20.99
C GLY A 134 -34.39 2.72 21.59
N GLN A 135 -35.44 3.08 20.85
CA GLN A 135 -36.65 3.67 21.43
C GLN A 135 -37.91 3.01 20.85
N SER A 136 -38.46 2.07 21.61
CA SER A 136 -39.90 1.80 21.69
C SER A 136 -40.23 1.27 23.08
#